data_AF-A0A924ALU2-F1
#
_entry.id   AF-A0A924ALU2-F1
#
_cell.length_a   1.000
_cell.length_b   1.000
_cell.length_c   1.000
_cell.angle_alpha   90.00
_cell.angle_beta   90.00
_cell.angle_gamma   90.00
#
_symmetry.space_group_name_H-M   'P 1'
#
loop_
_entity.id
_entity.type
_entity.pdbx_description
1 polymer ?
#
loop_
_entity_poly.entity_id
_entity_poly.type
_entity_poly.pdbx_seq_one_letter_code
_entity_poly.pdbx_strand_id
1 'polypeptide(L)'
;MRQFTITVPEDRLRRIQKLLRQEPGVTVSRSRVVEAPETPKKKKLTRQQQEWVDDLKQSLVDVERHQRGEIELQSFDEFMKEMDAEHEAHWGKGGSK
;
A
#
# COMPACT_ATOMS: atom_id res chain seq x y z
N MET A 1 3.71 -20.68 -27.65
CA MET A 1 3.65 -19.20 -27.56
C MET A 1 2.47 -18.84 -26.67
N ARG A 2 2.68 -18.08 -25.59
CA ARG A 2 1.60 -17.62 -24.68
C ARG A 2 1.22 -16.20 -25.07
N GLN A 3 -0.06 -15.95 -25.33
CA GLN A 3 -0.61 -14.62 -25.58
C GLN A 3 -1.29 -14.12 -24.30
N PHE A 4 -1.07 -12.86 -23.95
CA PHE A 4 -1.69 -12.19 -22.81
C PHE A 4 -2.41 -10.93 -23.28
N THR A 5 -3.65 -10.75 -22.83
CA THR A 5 -4.44 -9.54 -23.08
C THR A 5 -4.44 -8.70 -21.81
N ILE A 6 -3.98 -7.45 -21.90
CA ILE A 6 -3.96 -6.50 -20.79
C ILE A 6 -4.79 -5.27 -21.14
N THR A 7 -5.52 -4.73 -20.17
CA THR A 7 -6.26 -3.46 -20.31
C THR A 7 -5.36 -2.34 -19.78
N VAL A 8 -5.01 -1.40 -20.66
CA VAL A 8 -4.13 -0.27 -20.33
C VAL A 8 -4.88 1.03 -20.57
N PRO A 9 -4.90 1.98 -19.61
CA PRO A 9 -5.41 3.33 -19.83
C PRO A 9 -4.67 4.05 -20.96
N GLU A 10 -5.38 4.82 -21.79
CA GLU A 10 -4.84 5.47 -22.99
C GLU A 10 -3.64 6.38 -22.69
N ASP A 11 -3.70 7.09 -21.57
CA ASP A 11 -2.64 7.92 -21.00
C ASP A 11 -1.34 7.16 -20.70
N ARG A 12 -1.41 5.84 -20.49
CA ARG A 12 -0.24 4.96 -20.25
C ARG A 12 0.20 4.18 -21.49
N LEU A 13 -0.64 4.06 -22.52
CA LEU A 13 -0.34 3.30 -23.73
C LEU A 13 0.91 3.83 -24.46
N ARG A 14 1.08 5.15 -24.58
CA ARG A 14 2.25 5.74 -25.26
C ARG A 14 3.57 5.38 -24.59
N ARG A 15 3.58 5.34 -23.24
CA ARG A 15 4.77 4.99 -22.45
C ARG A 15 5.13 3.52 -22.64
N ILE A 16 4.13 2.64 -22.58
CA ILE A 16 4.32 1.19 -22.73
C ILE A 16 4.74 0.85 -24.17
N GLN A 17 4.14 1.47 -25.18
CA GLN A 17 4.57 1.29 -26.58
C GLN A 17 6.03 1.69 -26.80
N LYS A 18 6.50 2.77 -26.17
CA LYS A 18 7.90 3.20 -26.27
C LYS A 18 8.86 2.17 -25.66
N LEU A 19 8.48 1.55 -24.56
CA LEU A 19 9.28 0.51 -23.87
C LEU A 19 9.30 -0.80 -24.67
N LEU A 20 8.13 -1.29 -25.08
CA LEU A 20 8.01 -2.56 -25.82
C LEU A 20 8.68 -2.52 -27.21
N ARG A 21 8.77 -1.34 -27.83
CA ARG A 21 9.47 -1.17 -29.11
C ARG A 21 10.99 -1.40 -29.01
N GLN A 22 11.56 -1.34 -27.80
CA GLN A 22 12.98 -1.59 -27.57
C GLN A 22 13.29 -3.07 -27.31
N GLU A 23 12.27 -3.90 -27.07
CA GLU A 23 12.44 -5.33 -26.81
C GLU A 23 12.44 -6.15 -28.12
N PRO A 24 13.52 -6.86 -28.45
CA PRO A 24 13.56 -7.73 -29.62
C PRO A 24 12.60 -8.91 -29.44
N GLY A 25 11.64 -9.05 -30.37
CA GLY A 25 10.67 -10.16 -30.39
C GLY A 25 9.25 -9.81 -29.93
N VAL A 26 8.97 -8.54 -29.59
CA VAL A 26 7.62 -8.09 -29.20
C VAL A 26 6.91 -7.41 -30.38
N THR A 27 5.88 -8.06 -30.91
CA THR A 27 4.98 -7.47 -31.92
C THR A 27 3.80 -6.79 -31.24
N VAL A 28 3.76 -5.45 -31.28
CA VAL A 28 2.66 -4.66 -30.73
C VAL A 28 1.63 -4.39 -31.83
N SER A 29 0.56 -5.19 -31.86
CA SER A 29 -0.59 -4.94 -32.73
C SER A 29 -1.61 -4.05 -32.02
N ARG A 30 -1.99 -2.92 -32.65
CA ARG A 30 -3.13 -2.11 -32.22
C ARG A 30 -4.42 -2.89 -32.50
N SER A 31 -4.89 -3.65 -31.51
CA SER A 31 -6.24 -4.18 -31.55
C SER A 31 -7.24 -3.02 -31.45
N ARG A 32 -8.32 -3.11 -32.24
CA ARG A 32 -9.44 -2.17 -32.30
C ARG A 32 -9.73 -1.53 -30.94
N VAL A 33 -9.88 -0.20 -30.90
CA VAL A 33 -10.36 0.54 -29.73
C VAL A 33 -11.75 -0.02 -29.40
N VAL A 34 -11.79 -0.94 -28.44
CA VAL A 34 -13.04 -1.38 -27.82
C VAL A 34 -13.41 -0.24 -26.89
N GLU A 35 -14.62 0.32 -27.03
CA GLU A 35 -15.16 1.25 -26.05
C GLU A 35 -14.85 0.71 -24.66
N ALA A 36 -14.19 1.55 -23.86
CA ALA A 36 -13.71 1.15 -22.55
C ALA A 36 -14.88 0.51 -21.79
N PRO A 37 -14.75 -0.75 -21.32
CA PRO A 37 -15.76 -1.29 -20.42
C PRO A 37 -15.90 -0.29 -19.28
N GLU A 38 -17.15 0.11 -18.98
CA GLU A 38 -17.47 1.14 -18.00
C GLU A 38 -16.49 1.07 -16.83
N THR A 39 -15.74 2.16 -16.60
CA THR A 39 -14.79 2.23 -15.48
C THR A 39 -15.50 1.68 -14.25
N PRO A 40 -14.98 0.62 -13.60
CA PRO A 40 -15.69 0.00 -12.50
C PRO A 40 -15.97 1.13 -11.51
N LYS A 41 -17.26 1.44 -11.30
CA LYS A 41 -17.72 2.51 -10.42
C LYS A 41 -16.86 2.42 -9.18
N LYS A 42 -16.06 3.46 -8.88
CA LYS A 42 -15.07 3.46 -7.79
C LYS A 42 -15.73 2.80 -6.59
N LYS A 43 -15.34 1.56 -6.30
CA LYS A 43 -15.98 0.80 -5.23
C LYS A 43 -15.70 1.62 -3.98
N LYS A 44 -16.75 2.16 -3.37
CA LYS A 44 -16.61 2.88 -2.11
C LYS A 44 -15.98 1.90 -1.14
N LEU A 45 -14.91 2.34 -0.47
CA LEU A 45 -14.28 1.56 0.58
C LEU A 45 -15.36 1.22 1.62
N THR A 46 -15.29 0.02 2.18
CA THR A 46 -16.09 -0.28 3.37
C THR A 46 -15.65 0.65 4.50
N ARG A 47 -16.50 0.83 5.50
CA ARG A 47 -16.15 1.65 6.68
C ARG A 47 -14.82 1.22 7.30
N GLN A 48 -14.63 -0.09 7.50
CA GLN A 48 -13.39 -0.65 8.06
C GLN A 48 -12.17 -0.37 7.17
N GLN A 49 -12.33 -0.45 5.84
CA GLN A 49 -11.25 -0.12 4.91
C GLN A 49 -10.91 1.38 4.95
N GLN A 50 -11.92 2.23 5.12
CA GLN A 50 -11.73 3.66 5.23
C GLN A 50 -11.00 4.02 6.54
N GLU A 51 -11.42 3.43 7.66
CA GLU A 51 -10.76 3.58 8.96
C GLU A 51 -9.28 3.18 8.86
N TRP A 52 -8.99 2.00 8.29
CA TRP A 52 -7.59 1.57 8.08
C TRP A 52 -6.78 2.53 7.21
N VAL A 53 -7.37 3.07 6.14
CA VAL A 53 -6.70 4.04 5.28
C VAL A 53 -6.43 5.35 6.02
N ASP A 54 -7.35 5.79 6.87
CA ASP A 54 -7.20 7.04 7.60
C ASP A 54 -6.19 6.90 8.73
N ASP A 55 -6.14 5.75 9.42
CA ASP A 55 -5.09 5.42 10.38
C ASP A 55 -3.70 5.41 9.71
N LEU A 56 -3.58 4.78 8.53
CA LEU A 56 -2.32 4.74 7.78
C LEU A 56 -1.84 6.14 7.39
N LYS A 57 -2.75 7.02 6.96
CA LYS A 57 -2.40 8.42 6.64
C LYS A 57 -1.89 9.14 7.89
N GLN A 58 -2.54 8.92 9.03
CA GLN A 58 -2.12 9.53 10.29
C GLN A 58 -0.72 9.09 10.68
N SER A 59 -0.41 7.79 10.61
CA SER A 59 0.94 7.29 10.89
C SER A 59 2.00 7.90 9.95
N LEU A 60 1.68 8.12 8.68
CA LEU A 60 2.59 8.77 7.73
C LEU A 60 2.85 10.24 8.11
N VAL A 61 1.83 10.96 8.57
CA VAL A 61 1.99 12.34 9.06
C VAL A 61 2.89 12.36 10.29
N ASP A 62 2.72 11.43 11.22
CA ASP A 62 3.55 11.36 12.43
C ASP A 62 5.01 11.04 12.09
N VAL A 63 5.27 10.17 11.12
CA VAL A 63 6.63 9.94 10.60
C VAL A 63 7.23 11.21 9.98
N GLU A 64 6.45 11.96 9.21
CA GLU A 64 6.93 13.23 8.63
C GLU A 64 7.25 14.26 9.72
N ARG A 65 6.39 14.38 10.74
CA ARG A 65 6.61 15.26 11.89
C ARG A 65 7.85 14.85 12.68
N HIS A 66 8.10 13.55 12.82
CA HIS A 66 9.30 13.03 13.46
C HIS A 66 10.57 13.39 12.68
N GLN A 67 10.55 13.24 11.35
CA GLN A 67 11.68 13.63 10.50
C GLN A 67 11.98 15.13 10.57
N ARG A 68 10.97 15.96 10.82
CA ARG A 68 11.13 17.41 11.06
C ARG A 68 11.58 17.75 12.49
N GLY A 69 11.67 16.77 13.38
CA GLY A 69 12.01 16.97 14.79
C GLY A 69 10.87 17.58 15.63
N GLU A 70 9.63 17.55 15.13
CA GLU A 70 8.47 18.08 15.86
C GLU A 70 7.96 17.12 16.94
N ILE A 71 8.18 15.81 16.75
CA ILE A 71 7.81 14.75 17.68
C ILE A 71 8.93 13.69 17.75
N GLU A 72 9.02 13.00 18.88
CA GLU A 72 9.83 11.79 19.01
C GLU A 72 8.90 10.57 18.88
N LEU A 73 9.26 9.65 18.00
CA LEU A 73 8.60 8.36 17.92
C LEU A 73 9.24 7.41 18.91
N GLN A 74 8.42 6.52 19.47
CA GLN A 74 8.90 5.45 20.34
C GLN A 74 9.95 4.61 19.61
N SER A 75 11.08 4.37 20.26
CA SER A 75 12.09 3.46 19.77
C SER A 75 11.67 2.00 19.95
N PHE A 76 12.29 1.10 19.19
CA PHE A 76 12.03 -0.33 19.32
C PHE A 76 12.31 -0.85 20.75
N ASP A 77 13.39 -0.40 21.37
CA ASP A 77 13.77 -0.83 22.72
C ASP A 77 12.76 -0.36 23.78
N GLU A 78 12.26 0.87 23.64
CA GLU A 78 11.19 1.39 24.51
C GLU A 78 9.90 0.62 24.34
N PHE A 79 9.54 0.29 23.09
CA PHE A 79 8.37 -0.52 22.80
C PHE A 79 8.46 -1.92 23.42
N MET A 80 9.60 -2.59 23.27
CA MET A 80 9.81 -3.92 23.87
C MET A 80 9.74 -3.86 25.40
N LYS A 81 10.33 -2.82 26.01
CA LYS A 81 10.29 -2.63 27.46
C LYS A 81 8.87 -2.39 27.98
N GLU A 82 8.06 -1.63 27.25
CA GLU A 82 6.65 -1.42 27.57
C GLU A 82 5.84 -2.71 27.46
N MET A 83 6.06 -3.49 26.39
CA MET A 83 5.41 -4.80 26.22
C MET A 83 5.75 -5.80 27.33
N ASP A 84 7.01 -5.87 27.75
CA ASP A 84 7.42 -6.73 28.86
C ASP A 84 6.77 -6.26 30.18
N ALA A 85 6.73 -4.95 30.43
CA ALA A 85 6.10 -4.38 31.62
C ALA A 85 4.58 -4.62 31.65
N GLU A 86 3.89 -4.48 30.52
CA GLU A 86 2.46 -4.79 30.40
C GLU A 86 2.18 -6.28 30.60
N HIS A 87 3.02 -7.14 30.04
CA HIS A 87 2.91 -8.59 30.22
C HIS A 87 3.10 -9.01 31.68
N GLU A 88 4.10 -8.45 32.38
CA GLU A 88 4.29 -8.65 33.82
C GLU A 88 3.15 -8.06 34.66
N ALA A 89 2.60 -6.90 34.29
CA ALA A 89 1.46 -6.31 34.99
C ALA A 89 0.19 -7.17 34.84
N HIS A 90 -0.01 -7.76 33.66
CA HIS A 90 -1.19 -8.58 33.34
C HIS A 90 -1.08 -10.03 33.87
N TRP A 91 0.12 -10.63 33.87
CA TRP A 91 0.31 -12.06 34.24
C TRP A 91 1.16 -12.28 35.51
N GLY A 92 1.95 -11.30 35.94
CA GLY A 92 2.87 -11.41 37.09
C GLY A 92 2.22 -11.32 38.47
N LYS A 93 0.96 -10.89 38.57
CA LYS A 93 0.20 -10.88 39.85
C LYS A 93 -0.32 -12.25 40.31
N GLY A 94 0.06 -13.34 39.63
CA GLY A 94 -0.39 -14.71 39.96
C GLY A 94 0.61 -15.61 40.70
N GLY A 95 1.84 -15.16 40.93
CA GLY A 95 2.96 -16.01 41.39
C GLY A 95 3.52 -15.67 42.76
N SER A 96 2.72 -15.76 43.83
CA SER A 96 3.25 -15.89 45.19
C SER A 96 2.32 -16.76 46.04
N LYS A 97 2.70 -18.02 46.17
CA LYS A 97 2.41 -18.90 47.29
C LYS A 97 3.65 -19.72 47.59
#